data_AF-A0AAJ1JXD8-F1
#
_entry.id   AF-A0AAJ1JXD8-F1
#
_cell.length_a   1.000
_cell.length_b   1.000
_cell.length_c   1.000
_cell.angle_alpha   90.00
_cell.angle_beta   90.00
_cell.angle_gamma   90.00
#
_symmetry.space_group_name_H-M   'P 1'
#
loop_
_entity.id
_entity.type
_entity.pdbx_description
1 polymer ?
#
loop_
_entity_poly.entity_id
_entity_poly.type
_entity_poly.pdbx_seq_one_letter_code
_entity_poly.pdbx_strand_id
1 'polypeptide(L)'
;MKISLAQINVESGKCEQNFQKIKTLIQQAKDEQVDIIVFPEMCISGYLLHDKFLDDAFCNYIASYNEKIKALSAGIGIVFGNLHYQAIQDVKYGRDGRKARFNAVFFACDKKWVKKENEQLDGIHIKHLNPDYRFFDDSRYFLSGIEVSNHLYQKMDALISPFIFERNGKIYRIGLEVCEDLWSFDYSVDVTSVYAQQGIDFLINVSTSPYTRNKEHSRHRQIKKHVEHLGDKMPVVFYVNAVGMQNTGKNIVLFDGDSSVYNTQGDLVFSLNDRFKEEYRVYDFKNNAIAERCENKILAALTCAIYEFDRQIFPFKPKWVIGLSGGIDSCVNAALLVKALGNERVIGYNMATKYNSQMTKNNARILADKLNIEIREGSIENINDATLTTMQNYGYENTYDSLVYENIQARIRGHLLSSFASIENGVIINNANKIEVALGYCTLYGDSIGAISPIGDLSKVQVFELAKQLNEYFGDEIISKSLIPEVIDDEIYWQMPPSAELKDEQLDPMKWYYHDYIIQMLLDYPTGNIEKLLESYLDGTIYEGPLGPWIKYYGLDNGISFIEDLEWLLNKMYGSVFKRIQMPPIVVLSRGAFGSDYRESQLGFLKTSTYEALKLKILSL
;
A
#
# COMPACT_ATOMS: atom_id res chain seq x y z
N MET A 1 -9.74 -34.97 -3.91
CA MET A 1 -9.39 -33.82 -4.75
C MET A 1 -8.36 -33.01 -4.00
N LYS A 2 -7.18 -32.82 -4.57
CA LYS A 2 -6.10 -31.99 -4.04
C LYS A 2 -6.06 -30.67 -4.82
N ILE A 3 -6.09 -29.54 -4.12
CA ILE A 3 -6.02 -28.21 -4.73
C ILE A 3 -4.80 -27.51 -4.16
N SER A 4 -3.93 -27.01 -5.02
CA SER A 4 -2.78 -26.22 -4.58
C SER A 4 -2.99 -24.73 -4.81
N LEU A 5 -2.65 -23.94 -3.79
CA LEU A 5 -2.69 -22.49 -3.81
C LEU A 5 -1.25 -22.03 -4.03
N ALA A 6 -0.99 -21.38 -5.16
CA ALA A 6 0.33 -20.85 -5.51
C ALA A 6 0.34 -19.34 -5.31
N GLN A 7 0.85 -18.91 -4.16
CA GLN A 7 1.08 -17.51 -3.84
C GLN A 7 2.47 -17.10 -4.35
N ILE A 8 2.50 -16.40 -5.47
CA ILE A 8 3.75 -16.05 -6.16
C ILE A 8 4.00 -14.54 -6.15
N ASN A 9 5.28 -14.17 -6.19
CA ASN A 9 5.73 -12.80 -6.43
C ASN A 9 5.59 -12.51 -7.92
N VAL A 10 4.62 -11.67 -8.25
CA VAL A 10 4.30 -11.24 -9.61
C VAL A 10 5.00 -9.91 -9.88
N GLU A 11 6.10 -9.97 -10.62
CA GLU A 11 6.87 -8.78 -10.97
C GLU A 11 6.25 -8.05 -12.15
N SER A 12 5.87 -6.79 -11.95
CA SER A 12 5.23 -5.96 -12.99
C SER A 12 6.08 -5.90 -14.27
N GLY A 13 5.46 -6.29 -15.39
CA GLY A 13 6.05 -6.27 -16.73
C GLY A 13 7.02 -7.42 -17.03
N LYS A 14 7.39 -8.27 -16.06
CA LYS A 14 8.34 -9.38 -16.24
C LYS A 14 7.67 -10.68 -16.68
N CYS A 15 6.85 -10.60 -17.74
CA CYS A 15 5.94 -11.67 -18.18
C CYS A 15 6.62 -13.04 -18.34
N GLU A 16 7.81 -13.08 -18.96
CA GLU A 16 8.53 -14.33 -19.17
C GLU A 16 9.05 -14.94 -17.85
N GLN A 17 9.54 -14.11 -16.92
CA GLN A 17 10.04 -14.58 -15.62
C GLN A 17 8.89 -15.12 -14.78
N ASN A 18 7.77 -14.40 -14.74
CA ASN A 18 6.54 -14.85 -14.07
C ASN A 18 6.03 -16.16 -14.67
N PHE A 19 6.04 -16.29 -16.01
CA PHE A 19 5.66 -17.53 -16.70
C PHE A 19 6.58 -18.72 -16.37
N GLN A 20 7.91 -18.53 -16.33
CA GLN A 20 8.82 -19.62 -15.96
C GLN A 20 8.59 -20.12 -14.53
N LYS A 21 8.25 -19.21 -13.62
CA LYS A 21 7.86 -19.57 -12.25
C LYS A 21 6.56 -20.37 -12.21
N ILE A 22 5.52 -19.90 -12.92
CA ILE A 22 4.25 -20.62 -13.09
C ILE A 22 4.48 -22.03 -13.66
N LYS A 23 5.29 -22.15 -14.72
CA LYS A 23 5.64 -23.44 -15.34
C LYS A 23 6.31 -24.40 -14.34
N THR A 24 7.22 -23.89 -13.52
CA THR A 24 7.92 -24.68 -12.49
C THR A 24 6.93 -25.22 -11.46
N LEU A 25 6.04 -24.36 -10.96
CA LEU A 25 5.02 -24.75 -9.97
C LEU A 25 3.97 -25.70 -10.54
N ILE A 26 3.58 -25.55 -11.81
CA ILE A 26 2.72 -26.52 -12.51
C ILE A 26 3.40 -27.89 -12.54
N GLN A 27 4.70 -27.96 -12.82
CA GLN A 27 5.42 -29.24 -12.85
C GLN A 27 5.47 -29.86 -11.45
N GLN A 28 5.82 -29.07 -10.43
CA GLN A 28 5.80 -29.53 -9.04
C GLN A 28 4.41 -30.09 -8.64
N ALA A 29 3.34 -29.38 -8.97
CA ALA A 29 1.98 -29.82 -8.66
C ALA A 29 1.61 -31.15 -9.35
N LYS A 30 2.08 -31.39 -10.57
CA LYS A 30 1.90 -32.69 -11.25
C LYS A 30 2.65 -33.81 -10.53
N ASP A 31 3.88 -33.56 -10.12
CA ASP A 31 4.71 -34.53 -9.41
C ASP A 31 4.07 -34.91 -8.05
N GLU A 32 3.41 -33.96 -7.40
CA GLU A 32 2.64 -34.14 -6.15
C GLU A 32 1.22 -34.71 -6.37
N GLN A 33 0.85 -35.00 -7.62
CA GLN A 33 -0.46 -35.52 -8.05
C GLN A 33 -1.62 -34.61 -7.62
N VAL A 34 -1.42 -33.30 -7.73
CA VAL A 34 -2.46 -32.31 -7.49
C VAL A 34 -3.48 -32.32 -8.63
N ASP A 35 -4.75 -32.13 -8.30
CA ASP A 35 -5.83 -32.10 -9.28
C ASP A 35 -6.00 -30.71 -9.90
N ILE A 36 -5.88 -29.65 -9.09
CA ILE A 36 -5.99 -28.24 -9.52
C ILE A 36 -4.86 -27.41 -8.90
N ILE A 37 -4.18 -26.60 -9.71
CA ILE A 37 -3.29 -25.53 -9.25
C ILE A 37 -3.91 -24.16 -9.56
N VAL A 38 -3.87 -23.26 -8.58
CA VAL A 38 -4.48 -21.93 -8.67
C VAL A 38 -3.41 -20.86 -8.53
N PHE A 39 -3.41 -19.90 -9.46
CA PHE A 39 -2.53 -18.73 -9.49
C PHE A 39 -3.30 -17.41 -9.34
N PRO A 40 -2.64 -16.32 -8.89
CA PRO A 40 -3.25 -15.02 -8.66
C PRO A 40 -3.86 -14.34 -9.90
N GLU A 41 -4.60 -13.25 -9.66
CA GLU A 41 -5.07 -12.31 -10.69
C GLU A 41 -3.87 -11.69 -11.45
N MET A 42 -3.96 -11.56 -12.78
CA MET A 42 -2.89 -10.96 -13.61
C MET A 42 -1.48 -11.52 -13.36
N CYS A 43 -1.37 -12.82 -13.05
CA CYS A 43 -0.13 -13.48 -12.63
C CYS A 43 0.99 -13.51 -13.69
N ILE A 44 0.69 -13.18 -14.94
CA ILE A 44 1.69 -13.04 -16.01
C ILE A 44 2.27 -11.64 -16.03
N SER A 45 1.43 -10.61 -16.15
CA SER A 45 1.89 -9.26 -16.41
C SER A 45 2.18 -8.46 -15.14
N GLY A 46 1.55 -8.79 -14.02
CA GLY A 46 1.30 -7.82 -12.95
C GLY A 46 0.06 -6.98 -13.25
N TYR A 47 -0.48 -6.37 -12.21
CA TYR A 47 -1.78 -5.70 -12.21
C TYR A 47 -1.65 -4.19 -12.35
N LEU A 48 -0.71 -3.56 -11.65
CA LEU A 48 -0.48 -2.11 -11.68
C LEU A 48 0.46 -1.72 -12.83
N LEU A 49 -0.06 -1.75 -14.06
CA LEU A 49 0.69 -1.38 -15.28
C LEU A 49 0.15 -0.12 -15.98
N HIS A 50 -0.95 0.44 -15.49
CA HIS A 50 -1.60 1.64 -16.02
C HIS A 50 -1.82 1.60 -17.53
N ASP A 51 -1.51 2.69 -18.22
CA ASP A 51 -1.70 2.88 -19.66
C ASP A 51 -0.88 1.91 -20.51
N LYS A 52 0.00 1.09 -19.92
CA LYS A 52 0.63 -0.01 -20.64
C LYS A 52 -0.41 -1.05 -21.11
N PHE A 53 -1.57 -1.16 -20.45
CA PHE A 53 -2.71 -1.94 -20.95
C PHE A 53 -3.39 -1.32 -22.19
N LEU A 54 -3.03 -0.09 -22.60
CA LEU A 54 -3.53 0.53 -23.83
C LEU A 54 -2.61 0.25 -25.04
N ASP A 55 -1.48 -0.44 -24.83
CA ASP A 55 -0.57 -0.88 -25.87
C ASP A 55 -0.99 -2.24 -26.42
N ASP A 56 -1.57 -2.24 -27.62
CA ASP A 56 -2.08 -3.44 -28.29
C ASP A 56 -1.01 -4.53 -28.49
N ALA A 57 0.24 -4.16 -28.78
CA ALA A 57 1.32 -5.12 -28.96
C ALA A 57 1.64 -5.82 -27.62
N PHE A 58 1.65 -5.05 -26.53
CA PHE A 58 1.84 -5.59 -25.18
C PHE A 58 0.65 -6.45 -24.73
N CYS A 59 -0.59 -6.03 -25.00
CA CYS A 59 -1.78 -6.83 -24.73
C CYS A 59 -1.78 -8.17 -25.48
N ASN A 60 -1.42 -8.17 -26.78
CA ASN A 60 -1.26 -9.40 -27.54
C ASN A 60 -0.17 -10.30 -26.96
N TYR A 61 0.97 -9.71 -26.56
CA TYR A 61 2.07 -10.45 -25.93
C TYR A 61 1.62 -11.15 -24.64
N ILE A 62 0.96 -10.45 -23.73
CA ILE A 62 0.44 -11.03 -22.48
C ILE A 62 -0.62 -12.10 -22.76
N ALA A 63 -1.58 -11.82 -23.64
CA ALA A 63 -2.65 -12.76 -23.97
C ALA A 63 -2.11 -14.05 -24.63
N SER A 64 -0.95 -13.99 -25.31
CA SER A 64 -0.31 -15.18 -25.90
C SER A 64 0.07 -16.24 -24.86
N TYR A 65 0.28 -15.85 -23.59
CA TYR A 65 0.61 -16.79 -22.51
C TYR A 65 -0.59 -17.67 -22.11
N ASN A 66 -1.83 -17.28 -22.43
CA ASN A 66 -3.01 -18.09 -22.14
C ASN A 66 -2.93 -19.46 -22.82
N GLU A 67 -2.56 -19.49 -24.10
CA GLU A 67 -2.38 -20.72 -24.86
C GLU A 67 -1.15 -21.51 -24.41
N LYS A 68 -0.06 -20.82 -24.01
CA LYS A 68 1.14 -21.47 -23.44
C LYS A 68 0.82 -22.20 -22.14
N ILE A 69 0.09 -21.57 -21.22
CA ILE A 69 -0.33 -22.20 -19.95
C ILE A 69 -1.30 -23.34 -20.20
N LYS A 70 -2.30 -23.15 -21.10
CA LYS A 70 -3.20 -24.24 -21.49
C LYS A 70 -2.44 -25.46 -21.99
N ALA A 71 -1.40 -25.29 -22.81
CA ALA A 71 -0.60 -26.42 -23.29
C ALA A 71 0.10 -27.22 -22.17
N LEU A 72 0.31 -26.61 -21.00
CA LEU A 72 0.89 -27.25 -19.82
C LEU A 72 -0.15 -28.02 -18.97
N SER A 73 -1.45 -27.91 -19.23
CA SER A 73 -2.51 -28.52 -18.40
C SER A 73 -2.72 -30.02 -18.58
N ALA A 74 -1.84 -30.72 -19.30
CA ALA A 74 -1.91 -32.18 -19.42
C ALA A 74 -1.86 -32.86 -18.04
N GLY A 75 -2.93 -33.56 -17.69
CA GLY A 75 -3.08 -34.30 -16.43
C GLY A 75 -3.41 -33.43 -15.21
N ILE A 76 -3.68 -32.13 -15.35
CA ILE A 76 -3.93 -31.21 -14.22
C ILE A 76 -4.87 -30.06 -14.60
N GLY A 77 -5.75 -29.64 -13.70
CA GLY A 77 -6.49 -28.39 -13.81
C GLY A 77 -5.60 -27.19 -13.46
N ILE A 78 -5.58 -26.16 -14.30
CA ILE A 78 -4.83 -24.93 -14.06
C ILE A 78 -5.80 -23.75 -14.07
N VAL A 79 -5.91 -23.05 -12.95
CA VAL A 79 -6.68 -21.81 -12.78
C VAL A 79 -5.70 -20.65 -12.65
N PHE A 80 -5.81 -19.63 -13.49
CA PHE A 80 -4.85 -18.52 -13.49
C PHE A 80 -5.48 -17.21 -13.99
N GLY A 81 -5.13 -16.08 -13.36
CA GLY A 81 -5.57 -14.76 -13.81
C GLY A 81 -4.67 -14.19 -14.91
N ASN A 82 -5.26 -13.67 -15.99
CA ASN A 82 -4.54 -12.96 -17.04
C ASN A 82 -5.48 -12.08 -17.89
N LEU A 83 -4.91 -11.35 -18.86
CA LEU A 83 -5.67 -10.57 -19.83
C LEU A 83 -6.40 -11.48 -20.84
N HIS A 84 -7.71 -11.29 -20.99
CA HIS A 84 -8.45 -11.69 -22.18
C HIS A 84 -8.50 -10.51 -23.16
N TYR A 85 -7.96 -10.70 -24.36
CA TYR A 85 -7.80 -9.66 -25.37
C TYR A 85 -8.35 -10.13 -26.73
N GLN A 86 -9.60 -10.59 -26.73
CA GLN A 86 -10.37 -10.95 -27.91
C GLN A 86 -11.80 -10.40 -27.75
N ALA A 87 -12.52 -10.26 -28.86
CA ALA A 87 -13.91 -9.81 -28.79
C ALA A 87 -14.79 -10.88 -28.12
N ILE A 88 -15.75 -10.43 -27.31
CA ILE A 88 -16.78 -11.29 -26.75
C ILE A 88 -18.06 -11.01 -27.53
N GLN A 89 -18.43 -11.93 -28.42
CA GLN A 89 -19.54 -11.75 -29.36
C GLN A 89 -19.37 -10.41 -30.13
N ASP A 90 -20.35 -9.51 -30.04
CA ASP A 90 -20.31 -8.20 -30.71
C ASP A 90 -19.55 -7.12 -29.92
N VAL A 91 -19.09 -7.41 -28.71
CA VAL A 91 -18.30 -6.47 -27.90
C VAL A 91 -16.84 -6.49 -28.34
N LYS A 92 -16.52 -5.60 -29.30
CA LYS A 92 -15.19 -5.51 -29.93
C LYS A 92 -14.33 -4.38 -29.40
N TYR A 93 -14.95 -3.31 -28.88
CA TYR A 93 -14.27 -2.09 -28.48
C TYR A 93 -14.60 -1.72 -27.03
N GLY A 94 -13.61 -1.16 -26.33
CA GLY A 94 -13.77 -0.58 -25.00
C GLY A 94 -14.30 0.85 -25.05
N ARG A 95 -14.42 1.48 -23.87
CA ARG A 95 -14.89 2.87 -23.71
C ARG A 95 -14.07 3.91 -24.48
N ASP A 96 -12.80 3.61 -24.72
CA ASP A 96 -11.85 4.49 -25.42
C ASP A 96 -11.79 4.25 -26.94
N GLY A 97 -12.69 3.42 -27.48
CA GLY A 97 -12.72 3.05 -28.90
C GLY A 97 -11.61 2.10 -29.34
N ARG A 98 -10.69 1.70 -28.45
CA ARG A 98 -9.68 0.66 -28.73
C ARG A 98 -10.27 -0.72 -28.53
N LYS A 99 -9.58 -1.76 -28.99
CA LYS A 99 -10.03 -3.15 -28.84
C LYS A 99 -10.33 -3.48 -27.37
N ALA A 100 -11.46 -4.15 -27.14
CA ALA A 100 -11.90 -4.51 -25.80
C ALA A 100 -10.86 -5.39 -25.08
N ARG A 101 -10.70 -5.13 -23.78
CA ARG A 101 -9.76 -5.78 -22.87
C ARG A 101 -10.53 -6.20 -21.63
N PHE A 102 -10.24 -7.37 -21.11
CA PHE A 102 -10.92 -7.89 -19.93
C PHE A 102 -9.88 -8.49 -18.99
N ASN A 103 -9.97 -8.09 -17.73
CA ASN A 103 -9.31 -8.81 -16.65
C ASN A 103 -10.07 -10.11 -16.43
N ALA A 104 -9.40 -11.25 -16.51
CA ALA A 104 -10.07 -12.55 -16.52
C ALA A 104 -9.30 -13.60 -15.73
N VAL A 105 -10.03 -14.61 -15.28
CA VAL A 105 -9.47 -15.87 -14.81
C VAL A 105 -9.77 -16.96 -15.84
N PHE A 106 -8.74 -17.74 -16.13
CA PHE A 106 -8.75 -18.83 -17.09
C PHE A 106 -8.73 -20.17 -16.38
N PHE A 107 -9.39 -21.19 -16.94
CA PHE A 107 -9.38 -22.55 -16.43
C PHE A 107 -9.18 -23.56 -17.56
N ALA A 108 -8.05 -24.27 -17.51
CA ALA A 108 -7.68 -25.30 -18.48
C ALA A 108 -7.42 -26.65 -17.82
N CYS A 109 -7.77 -27.73 -18.50
CA CYS A 109 -7.40 -29.10 -18.15
C CYS A 109 -7.17 -29.91 -19.42
N ASP A 110 -6.18 -30.80 -19.42
CA ASP A 110 -5.86 -31.71 -20.54
C ASP A 110 -5.73 -31.00 -21.89
N LYS A 111 -5.05 -29.85 -21.86
CA LYS A 111 -4.80 -28.96 -23.00
C LYS A 111 -6.06 -28.33 -23.62
N LYS A 112 -7.19 -28.38 -22.92
CA LYS A 112 -8.47 -27.80 -23.32
C LYS A 112 -8.95 -26.78 -22.29
N TRP A 113 -9.77 -25.85 -22.75
CA TRP A 113 -10.52 -24.95 -21.88
C TRP A 113 -11.65 -25.75 -21.20
N VAL A 114 -11.82 -25.57 -19.90
CA VAL A 114 -12.87 -26.26 -19.13
C VAL A 114 -14.23 -25.68 -19.51
N LYS A 115 -15.19 -26.52 -19.86
CA LYS A 115 -16.51 -26.06 -20.32
C LYS A 115 -17.30 -25.39 -19.21
N LYS A 116 -18.11 -24.40 -19.58
CA LYS A 116 -19.15 -23.86 -18.71
C LYS A 116 -20.50 -24.50 -18.99
N GLU A 117 -21.36 -24.57 -17.99
CA GLU A 117 -22.69 -25.17 -18.12
C GLU A 117 -23.56 -24.45 -19.17
N ASN A 118 -23.41 -23.13 -19.29
CA ASN A 118 -24.12 -22.34 -20.30
C ASN A 118 -23.43 -22.31 -21.68
N GLU A 119 -22.29 -23.01 -21.85
CA GLU A 119 -21.47 -23.05 -23.06
C GLU A 119 -21.01 -21.67 -23.57
N GLN A 120 -20.97 -20.65 -22.70
CA GLN A 120 -20.49 -19.31 -23.01
C GLN A 120 -19.15 -19.04 -22.33
N LEU A 121 -18.15 -18.67 -23.15
CA LEU A 121 -16.78 -18.36 -22.69
C LEU A 121 -16.11 -19.56 -21.99
N ASP A 122 -16.09 -20.72 -22.65
CA ASP A 122 -15.39 -21.91 -22.14
C ASP A 122 -13.97 -21.57 -21.66
N GLY A 123 -13.66 -22.00 -20.44
CA GLY A 123 -12.40 -21.77 -19.75
C GLY A 123 -12.15 -20.33 -19.32
N ILE A 124 -13.11 -19.41 -19.40
CA ILE A 124 -12.91 -17.99 -19.12
C ILE A 124 -14.05 -17.45 -18.24
N HIS A 125 -13.67 -16.82 -17.12
CA HIS A 125 -14.54 -15.89 -16.38
C HIS A 125 -13.90 -14.52 -16.42
N ILE A 126 -14.61 -13.53 -16.96
CA ILE A 126 -14.17 -12.13 -16.93
C ILE A 126 -14.61 -11.49 -15.61
N LYS A 127 -13.76 -10.62 -15.04
CA LYS A 127 -14.06 -9.85 -13.84
C LYS A 127 -15.36 -9.07 -14.06
N HIS A 128 -16.33 -9.26 -13.17
CA HIS A 128 -17.64 -8.61 -13.26
C HIS A 128 -17.65 -7.25 -12.58
N LEU A 129 -16.84 -7.10 -11.53
CA LEU A 129 -16.79 -5.90 -10.71
C LEU A 129 -15.42 -5.23 -10.86
N ASN A 130 -15.39 -4.07 -11.51
CA ASN A 130 -14.17 -3.26 -11.63
C ASN A 130 -14.09 -2.30 -10.42
N PRO A 131 -13.03 -2.32 -9.62
CA PRO A 131 -12.80 -1.30 -8.61
C PRO A 131 -12.35 0.02 -9.28
N ASP A 132 -13.01 1.12 -8.92
CA ASP A 132 -12.72 2.48 -9.39
C ASP A 132 -12.66 3.46 -8.20
N TYR A 133 -11.93 3.07 -7.16
CA TYR A 133 -11.68 3.86 -5.96
C TYR A 133 -10.20 3.77 -5.58
N ARG A 134 -9.73 4.71 -4.76
CA ARG A 134 -8.32 4.75 -4.35
C ARG A 134 -7.40 4.81 -5.59
N PHE A 135 -6.34 4.00 -5.65
CA PHE A 135 -5.49 3.86 -6.83
C PHE A 135 -6.04 2.89 -7.91
N PHE A 136 -7.20 2.28 -7.70
CA PHE A 136 -7.82 1.44 -8.73
C PHE A 136 -8.53 2.31 -9.79
N ASP A 137 -8.32 1.97 -11.06
CA ASP A 137 -8.96 2.58 -12.24
C ASP A 137 -9.28 1.49 -13.27
N ASP A 138 -9.82 0.34 -12.84
CA ASP A 138 -10.01 -0.80 -13.73
C ASP A 138 -10.87 -0.43 -14.95
N SER A 139 -11.88 0.43 -14.78
CA SER A 139 -12.74 0.91 -15.88
C SER A 139 -11.99 1.69 -16.96
N ARG A 140 -10.83 2.28 -16.64
CA ARG A 140 -9.98 2.94 -17.65
C ARG A 140 -9.40 1.94 -18.65
N TYR A 141 -9.15 0.71 -18.20
CA TYR A 141 -8.39 -0.29 -18.97
C TYR A 141 -9.27 -1.43 -19.48
N PHE A 142 -10.25 -1.86 -18.68
CA PHE A 142 -11.02 -3.08 -18.87
C PHE A 142 -12.53 -2.80 -18.94
N LEU A 143 -13.23 -3.57 -19.77
CA LEU A 143 -14.68 -3.72 -19.65
C LEU A 143 -15.00 -4.79 -18.61
N SER A 144 -16.02 -4.56 -17.80
CA SER A 144 -16.49 -5.54 -16.82
C SER A 144 -17.53 -6.50 -17.42
N GLY A 145 -17.76 -7.64 -16.76
CA GLY A 145 -18.84 -8.57 -17.11
C GLY A 145 -20.22 -7.92 -17.13
N ILE A 146 -20.51 -6.97 -16.22
CA ILE A 146 -21.76 -6.19 -16.22
C ILE A 146 -21.90 -5.40 -17.53
N GLU A 147 -20.83 -4.75 -17.98
CA GLU A 147 -20.85 -3.95 -19.21
C GLU A 147 -20.99 -4.81 -20.46
N VAL A 148 -20.35 -5.98 -20.49
CA VAL A 148 -20.50 -6.92 -21.60
C VAL A 148 -21.95 -7.40 -21.68
N SER A 149 -22.53 -7.83 -20.57
CA SER A 149 -23.94 -8.25 -20.51
C SER A 149 -24.88 -7.14 -20.97
N ASN A 150 -24.65 -5.89 -20.55
CA ASN A 150 -25.43 -4.74 -20.98
C ASN A 150 -25.31 -4.46 -22.49
N HIS A 151 -24.10 -4.50 -23.04
CA HIS A 151 -23.88 -4.33 -24.49
C HIS A 151 -24.58 -5.41 -25.33
N LEU A 152 -24.71 -6.62 -24.78
CA LEU A 152 -25.36 -7.76 -25.43
C LEU A 152 -26.87 -7.83 -25.15
N TYR A 153 -27.44 -6.87 -24.42
CA TYR A 153 -28.85 -6.88 -23.99
C TYR A 153 -29.24 -8.15 -23.22
N GLN A 154 -28.32 -8.67 -22.41
CA GLN A 154 -28.51 -9.86 -21.57
C GLN A 154 -28.69 -9.46 -20.10
N LYS A 155 -29.11 -10.42 -19.27
CA LYS A 155 -29.10 -10.23 -17.81
C LYS A 155 -27.67 -9.99 -17.33
N MET A 156 -27.49 -9.16 -16.31
CA MET A 156 -26.15 -8.79 -15.82
C MET A 156 -25.34 -9.99 -15.32
N ASP A 157 -26.02 -11.08 -14.93
CA ASP A 157 -25.44 -12.34 -14.46
C ASP A 157 -25.32 -13.43 -15.56
N ALA A 158 -25.67 -13.13 -16.82
CA ALA A 158 -25.73 -14.13 -17.89
C ALA A 158 -24.39 -14.82 -18.19
N LEU A 159 -23.27 -14.13 -17.92
CA LEU A 159 -21.92 -14.64 -18.13
C LEU A 159 -21.39 -15.42 -16.91
N ILE A 160 -22.10 -15.44 -15.79
CA ILE A 160 -21.72 -16.15 -14.56
C ILE A 160 -22.36 -17.55 -14.61
N SER A 161 -21.54 -18.58 -14.80
CA SER A 161 -22.02 -19.97 -14.91
C SER A 161 -20.94 -20.95 -14.47
N PRO A 162 -21.28 -22.11 -13.86
CA PRO A 162 -20.31 -23.00 -13.28
C PRO A 162 -19.43 -23.65 -14.35
N PHE A 163 -18.16 -23.82 -14.02
CA PHE A 163 -17.24 -24.66 -14.80
C PHE A 163 -17.45 -26.12 -14.44
N ILE A 164 -17.56 -26.97 -15.46
CA ILE A 164 -17.80 -28.40 -15.32
C ILE A 164 -16.46 -29.13 -15.41
N PHE A 165 -15.90 -29.48 -14.25
CA PHE A 165 -14.60 -30.13 -14.12
C PHE A 165 -14.75 -31.59 -13.72
N GLU A 166 -14.33 -32.52 -14.58
CA GLU A 166 -14.36 -33.95 -14.27
C GLU A 166 -12.98 -34.43 -13.79
N ARG A 167 -12.97 -35.12 -12.65
CA ARG A 167 -11.75 -35.73 -12.10
C ARG A 167 -12.08 -36.98 -11.33
N ASN A 168 -11.35 -38.07 -11.58
CA ASN A 168 -11.53 -39.36 -10.91
C ASN A 168 -12.99 -39.88 -10.97
N GLY A 169 -13.68 -39.67 -12.09
CA GLY A 169 -15.07 -40.11 -12.29
C GLY A 169 -16.13 -39.29 -11.55
N LYS A 170 -15.74 -38.18 -10.90
CA LYS A 170 -16.68 -37.21 -10.30
C LYS A 170 -16.66 -35.90 -11.09
N ILE A 171 -17.84 -35.34 -11.32
CA ILE A 171 -18.02 -33.98 -11.85
C ILE A 171 -18.07 -33.01 -10.68
N TYR A 172 -17.31 -31.92 -10.81
CA TYR A 172 -17.28 -30.79 -9.89
C TYR A 172 -17.78 -29.55 -10.63
N ARG A 173 -18.73 -28.84 -10.03
CA ARG A 173 -19.24 -27.53 -10.46
C ARG A 173 -18.43 -26.47 -9.74
N ILE A 174 -17.56 -25.75 -10.46
CA ILE A 174 -16.63 -24.80 -9.86
C ILE A 174 -17.02 -23.39 -10.25
N GLY A 175 -17.15 -22.49 -9.27
CA GLY A 175 -17.26 -21.05 -9.52
C GLY A 175 -15.89 -20.40 -9.56
N LEU A 176 -15.70 -19.41 -10.43
CA LEU A 176 -14.47 -18.62 -10.50
C LEU A 176 -14.78 -17.13 -10.35
N GLU A 177 -13.95 -16.42 -9.59
CA GLU A 177 -14.03 -14.99 -9.35
C GLU A 177 -12.67 -14.32 -9.51
N VAL A 178 -12.70 -13.03 -9.84
CA VAL A 178 -11.49 -12.19 -9.88
C VAL A 178 -11.59 -11.08 -8.84
N CYS A 179 -10.78 -11.18 -7.78
CA CYS A 179 -10.57 -10.18 -6.73
C CYS A 179 -11.85 -9.50 -6.22
N GLU A 180 -12.16 -8.32 -6.78
CA GLU A 180 -13.29 -7.46 -6.40
C GLU A 180 -14.65 -8.16 -6.54
N ASP A 181 -14.76 -9.21 -7.36
CA ASP A 181 -15.98 -10.02 -7.48
C ASP A 181 -16.47 -10.57 -6.12
N LEU A 182 -15.58 -10.78 -5.13
CA LEU A 182 -15.93 -11.19 -3.76
C LEU A 182 -16.51 -10.04 -2.91
N TRP A 183 -16.28 -8.78 -3.29
CA TRP A 183 -16.68 -7.55 -2.58
C TRP A 183 -18.00 -7.00 -3.15
N SER A 184 -18.94 -7.89 -3.44
CA SER A 184 -20.04 -7.62 -4.37
C SER A 184 -21.24 -6.87 -3.80
N PHE A 185 -21.37 -6.73 -2.48
CA PHE A 185 -22.53 -6.09 -1.84
C PHE A 185 -22.73 -4.61 -2.19
N ASP A 186 -21.67 -3.92 -2.65
CA ASP A 186 -21.73 -2.52 -3.07
C ASP A 186 -22.04 -2.36 -4.58
N TYR A 187 -22.30 -3.47 -5.29
CA TYR A 187 -22.54 -3.52 -6.73
C TYR A 187 -23.95 -4.01 -7.08
N SER A 188 -24.34 -3.88 -8.35
CA SER A 188 -25.66 -4.30 -8.84
C SER A 188 -25.80 -5.82 -9.01
N VAL A 189 -24.70 -6.57 -8.92
CA VAL A 189 -24.68 -8.03 -9.02
C VAL A 189 -23.80 -8.60 -7.93
N ASP A 190 -24.35 -9.56 -7.19
CA ASP A 190 -23.59 -10.40 -6.27
C ASP A 190 -23.09 -11.67 -6.97
N VAL A 191 -21.84 -11.64 -7.44
CA VAL A 191 -21.21 -12.74 -8.19
C VAL A 191 -21.16 -14.02 -7.37
N THR A 192 -20.78 -13.92 -6.09
CA THR A 192 -20.74 -15.06 -5.15
C THR A 192 -22.13 -15.67 -4.99
N SER A 193 -23.16 -14.84 -4.81
CA SER A 193 -24.53 -15.31 -4.68
C SER A 193 -25.08 -15.97 -5.94
N VAL A 194 -24.76 -15.45 -7.12
CA VAL A 194 -25.16 -16.06 -8.39
C VAL A 194 -24.58 -17.47 -8.52
N TYR A 195 -23.29 -17.65 -8.25
CA TYR A 195 -22.68 -18.99 -8.27
C TYR A 195 -23.29 -19.92 -7.21
N ALA A 196 -23.48 -19.44 -5.98
CA ALA A 196 -24.07 -20.22 -4.89
C ALA A 196 -25.48 -20.73 -5.25
N GLN A 197 -26.31 -19.88 -5.87
CA GLN A 197 -27.66 -20.25 -6.32
C GLN A 197 -27.65 -21.29 -7.45
N GLN A 198 -26.56 -21.35 -8.23
CA GLN A 198 -26.34 -22.37 -9.26
C GLN A 198 -25.76 -23.68 -8.71
N GLY A 199 -25.58 -23.80 -7.39
CA GLY A 199 -25.18 -25.04 -6.73
C GLY A 199 -23.76 -25.50 -7.09
N ILE A 200 -22.78 -24.59 -7.00
CA ILE A 200 -21.36 -24.94 -7.12
C ILE A 200 -20.87 -25.76 -5.92
N ASP A 201 -19.90 -26.65 -6.14
CA ASP A 201 -19.23 -27.39 -5.06
C ASP A 201 -18.29 -26.47 -4.26
N PHE A 202 -17.59 -25.56 -4.94
CA PHE A 202 -16.69 -24.58 -4.32
C PHE A 202 -16.38 -23.43 -5.29
N LEU A 203 -15.90 -22.34 -4.71
CA LEU A 203 -15.57 -21.08 -5.37
C LEU A 203 -14.06 -20.83 -5.31
N ILE A 204 -13.46 -20.39 -6.41
CA ILE A 204 -12.06 -19.95 -6.44
C ILE A 204 -12.01 -18.47 -6.80
N ASN A 205 -11.51 -17.65 -5.88
CA ASN A 205 -11.23 -16.24 -6.10
C ASN A 205 -9.72 -16.04 -6.29
N VAL A 206 -9.31 -15.59 -7.48
CA VAL A 206 -7.93 -15.20 -7.77
C VAL A 206 -7.77 -13.70 -7.58
N SER A 207 -6.75 -13.28 -6.85
CA SER A 207 -6.62 -11.91 -6.36
C SER A 207 -5.21 -11.35 -6.56
N THR A 208 -5.14 -10.05 -6.82
CA THR A 208 -3.96 -9.22 -6.59
C THR A 208 -4.41 -8.10 -5.65
N SER A 209 -4.77 -8.50 -4.42
CA SER A 209 -5.33 -7.65 -3.39
C SER A 209 -4.21 -6.98 -2.59
N PRO A 210 -4.08 -5.65 -2.65
CA PRO A 210 -3.05 -4.92 -1.95
C PRO A 210 -3.14 -5.05 -0.43
N TYR A 211 -1.98 -5.13 0.21
CA TYR A 211 -1.84 -5.01 1.65
C TYR A 211 -2.20 -3.60 2.10
N THR A 212 -3.00 -3.54 3.15
CA THR A 212 -3.10 -2.40 4.07
C THR A 212 -3.16 -2.98 5.48
N ARG A 213 -2.82 -2.19 6.50
CA ARG A 213 -2.97 -2.59 7.89
C ARG A 213 -4.38 -3.15 8.13
N ASN A 214 -4.45 -4.34 8.69
CA ASN A 214 -5.67 -5.05 9.04
C ASN A 214 -6.58 -5.44 7.85
N LYS A 215 -6.02 -5.63 6.65
CA LYS A 215 -6.79 -6.00 5.44
C LYS A 215 -7.46 -7.37 5.59
N GLU A 216 -6.82 -8.32 6.27
CA GLU A 216 -7.38 -9.64 6.52
C GLU A 216 -8.69 -9.58 7.32
N HIS A 217 -8.81 -8.66 8.29
CA HIS A 217 -10.10 -8.43 8.97
C HIS A 217 -11.19 -7.97 8.02
N SER A 218 -10.85 -7.13 7.03
CA SER A 218 -11.81 -6.71 6.01
C SER A 218 -12.25 -7.88 5.14
N ARG A 219 -11.33 -8.77 4.77
CA ARG A 219 -11.64 -10.00 4.02
C ARG A 219 -12.55 -10.93 4.81
N HIS A 220 -12.25 -11.16 6.09
CA HIS A 220 -13.09 -11.96 6.99
C HIS A 220 -14.51 -11.41 7.13
N ARG A 221 -14.65 -10.08 7.23
CA ARG A 221 -15.98 -9.45 7.27
C ARG A 221 -16.78 -9.69 6.00
N GLN A 222 -16.16 -9.64 4.82
CA GLN A 222 -16.88 -9.90 3.56
C GLN A 222 -17.34 -11.36 3.47
N ILE A 223 -16.48 -12.31 3.84
CA ILE A 223 -16.87 -13.73 3.90
C ILE A 223 -18.07 -13.91 4.86
N LYS A 224 -18.04 -13.28 6.03
CA LYS A 224 -19.16 -13.36 6.99
C LYS A 224 -20.47 -12.77 6.44
N LYS A 225 -20.41 -11.65 5.71
CA LYS A 225 -21.62 -11.10 5.04
C LYS A 225 -22.20 -12.08 4.03
N HIS A 226 -21.36 -12.78 3.27
CA HIS A 226 -21.81 -13.84 2.35
C HIS A 226 -22.44 -15.01 3.08
N VAL A 227 -21.87 -15.45 4.20
CA VAL A 227 -22.48 -16.50 5.05
C VAL A 227 -23.85 -16.07 5.55
N GLU A 228 -23.97 -14.85 6.09
CA GLU A 228 -25.25 -14.30 6.58
C GLU A 228 -26.30 -14.21 5.46
N HIS A 229 -25.88 -13.87 4.24
CA HIS A 229 -26.77 -13.73 3.10
C HIS A 229 -27.19 -15.07 2.49
N LEU A 230 -26.27 -16.04 2.41
CA LEU A 230 -26.47 -17.29 1.67
C LEU A 230 -26.89 -18.48 2.54
N GLY A 231 -26.60 -18.44 3.85
CA GLY A 231 -26.83 -19.55 4.77
C GLY A 231 -26.21 -20.85 4.26
N ASP A 232 -27.02 -21.92 4.20
CA ASP A 232 -26.59 -23.26 3.80
C ASP A 232 -26.12 -23.36 2.33
N LYS A 233 -26.32 -22.32 1.51
CA LYS A 233 -25.84 -22.26 0.12
C LYS A 233 -24.41 -21.73 0.00
N MET A 234 -23.81 -21.25 1.10
CA MET A 234 -22.45 -20.73 1.08
C MET A 234 -21.45 -21.81 0.62
N PRO A 235 -20.68 -21.59 -0.46
CA PRO A 235 -19.68 -22.55 -0.90
C PRO A 235 -18.40 -22.48 -0.05
N VAL A 236 -17.56 -23.51 -0.14
CA VAL A 236 -16.15 -23.39 0.26
C VAL A 236 -15.46 -22.39 -0.66
N VAL A 237 -14.70 -21.45 -0.10
CA VAL A 237 -14.02 -20.38 -0.87
C VAL A 237 -12.51 -20.57 -0.80
N PHE A 238 -11.89 -20.76 -1.96
CA PHE A 238 -10.44 -20.73 -2.14
C PHE A 238 -10.02 -19.33 -2.59
N TYR A 239 -9.24 -18.64 -1.77
CA TYR A 239 -8.72 -17.30 -2.04
C TYR A 239 -7.21 -17.37 -2.29
N VAL A 240 -6.77 -16.97 -3.49
CA VAL A 240 -5.34 -16.99 -3.85
C VAL A 240 -4.88 -15.61 -4.24
N ASN A 241 -3.92 -15.08 -3.49
CA ASN A 241 -3.39 -13.72 -3.67
C ASN A 241 -1.92 -13.73 -4.11
N ALA A 242 -1.50 -12.67 -4.78
CA ALA A 242 -0.09 -12.42 -5.09
C ALA A 242 0.71 -12.02 -3.84
N VAL A 243 2.04 -12.10 -3.92
CA VAL A 243 2.97 -11.45 -2.99
C VAL A 243 3.91 -10.48 -3.71
N GLY A 244 4.68 -9.72 -2.94
CA GLY A 244 5.73 -8.86 -3.44
C GLY A 244 5.28 -7.41 -3.58
N MET A 245 5.79 -6.72 -4.58
CA MET A 245 5.60 -5.28 -4.77
C MET A 245 5.29 -4.95 -6.24
N GLN A 246 4.35 -4.04 -6.42
CA GLN A 246 4.11 -3.31 -7.67
C GLN A 246 3.99 -1.82 -7.34
N ASN A 247 3.91 -0.93 -8.34
CA ASN A 247 3.84 0.51 -8.07
C ASN A 247 2.96 1.25 -9.07
N THR A 248 2.48 2.42 -8.66
CA THR A 248 1.67 3.33 -9.49
C THR A 248 2.42 4.59 -9.92
N GLY A 249 3.76 4.53 -9.88
CA GLY A 249 4.62 5.70 -10.01
C GLY A 249 4.65 6.60 -8.77
N LYS A 250 3.51 6.91 -8.13
CA LYS A 250 3.45 7.68 -6.88
C LYS A 250 3.31 6.85 -5.61
N ASN A 251 2.88 5.60 -5.73
CA ASN A 251 2.78 4.69 -4.61
C ASN A 251 3.52 3.39 -4.87
N ILE A 252 4.17 2.87 -3.84
CA ILE A 252 4.71 1.51 -3.78
C ILE A 252 3.68 0.65 -3.06
N VAL A 253 3.15 -0.34 -3.76
CA VAL A 253 2.02 -1.15 -3.32
C VAL A 253 2.48 -2.58 -3.08
N LEU A 254 2.19 -3.09 -1.89
CA LEU A 254 2.60 -4.41 -1.48
C LEU A 254 1.45 -5.41 -1.54
N PHE A 255 1.79 -6.67 -1.66
CA PHE A 255 0.87 -7.79 -1.59
C PHE A 255 1.41 -8.76 -0.53
N ASP A 256 0.64 -8.98 0.53
CA ASP A 256 1.04 -9.82 1.66
C ASP A 256 0.83 -11.31 1.39
N GLY A 257 0.11 -11.62 0.31
CA GLY A 257 -0.33 -12.96 0.04
C GLY A 257 -1.52 -13.28 0.91
N ASP A 258 -1.30 -14.04 1.98
CA ASP A 258 -2.39 -14.49 2.85
C ASP A 258 -3.47 -15.28 2.07
N SER A 259 -3.01 -16.10 1.13
CA SER A 259 -3.89 -17.03 0.41
C SER A 259 -4.53 -17.99 1.42
N SER A 260 -5.84 -18.21 1.31
CA SER A 260 -6.66 -18.74 2.39
C SER A 260 -7.81 -19.60 1.85
N VAL A 261 -8.35 -20.49 2.69
CA VAL A 261 -9.57 -21.26 2.41
C VAL A 261 -10.56 -21.06 3.54
N TYR A 262 -11.80 -20.73 3.17
CA TYR A 262 -12.93 -20.59 4.08
C TYR A 262 -13.92 -21.73 3.87
N ASN A 263 -14.42 -22.32 4.97
CA ASN A 263 -15.47 -23.34 4.90
C ASN A 263 -16.85 -22.70 4.62
N THR A 264 -17.90 -23.53 4.57
CA THR A 264 -19.28 -23.09 4.32
C THR A 264 -19.87 -22.24 5.46
N GLN A 265 -19.24 -22.20 6.62
CA GLN A 265 -19.60 -21.35 7.76
C GLN A 265 -18.81 -20.02 7.77
N GLY A 266 -17.88 -19.85 6.82
CA GLY A 266 -16.99 -18.69 6.73
C GLY A 266 -15.81 -18.72 7.68
N ASP A 267 -15.54 -19.85 8.34
CA ASP A 267 -14.35 -20.02 9.17
C ASP A 267 -13.13 -20.26 8.29
N LEU A 268 -12.01 -19.63 8.66
CA LEU A 268 -10.71 -19.88 8.05
C LEU A 268 -10.24 -21.28 8.45
N VAL A 269 -10.05 -22.17 7.47
CA VAL A 269 -9.65 -23.58 7.71
C VAL A 269 -8.26 -23.91 7.16
N PHE A 270 -7.69 -23.05 6.32
CA PHE A 270 -6.36 -23.19 5.75
C PHE A 270 -5.83 -21.82 5.34
N SER A 271 -4.52 -21.59 5.50
CA SER A 271 -3.87 -20.39 4.98
C SER A 271 -2.41 -20.64 4.67
N LEU A 272 -1.88 -19.87 3.72
CA LEU A 272 -0.46 -19.66 3.50
C LEU A 272 0.04 -18.53 4.43
N ASN A 273 1.34 -18.30 4.44
CA ASN A 273 2.00 -17.23 5.15
C ASN A 273 1.52 -15.85 4.66
N ASP A 274 1.55 -14.91 5.59
CA ASP A 274 1.20 -13.50 5.39
C ASP A 274 2.41 -12.58 5.59
N ARG A 275 3.60 -13.11 5.29
CA ARG A 275 4.89 -12.46 5.52
C ARG A 275 5.51 -11.91 4.23
N PHE A 276 4.67 -11.62 3.23
CA PHE A 276 5.08 -11.12 1.90
C PHE A 276 6.03 -12.08 1.16
N LYS A 277 5.93 -13.39 1.44
CA LYS A 277 6.81 -14.41 0.85
C LYS A 277 6.03 -15.38 -0.03
N GLU A 278 6.70 -15.80 -1.10
CA GLU A 278 6.19 -16.83 -1.99
C GLU A 278 6.01 -18.13 -1.23
N GLU A 279 4.88 -18.78 -1.46
CA GLU A 279 4.62 -20.09 -0.89
C GLU A 279 3.65 -20.86 -1.77
N TYR A 280 3.83 -22.17 -1.75
CA TYR A 280 2.99 -23.13 -2.43
C TYR A 280 2.56 -24.16 -1.38
N ARG A 281 1.25 -24.35 -1.22
CA ARG A 281 0.72 -25.40 -0.34
C ARG A 281 -0.48 -26.10 -0.96
N VAL A 282 -0.56 -27.39 -0.70
CA VAL A 282 -1.66 -28.26 -1.13
C VAL A 282 -2.71 -28.36 -0.03
N TYR A 283 -3.94 -28.02 -0.37
CA TYR A 283 -5.13 -28.27 0.41
C TYR A 283 -5.69 -29.65 0.06
N ASP A 284 -5.89 -30.48 1.08
CA ASP A 284 -6.58 -31.77 0.99
C ASP A 284 -7.77 -31.75 1.94
N PHE A 285 -8.98 -31.99 1.45
CA PHE A 285 -10.22 -31.97 2.25
C PHE A 285 -10.19 -32.85 3.51
N LYS A 286 -9.21 -33.74 3.67
CA LYS A 286 -9.01 -34.59 4.86
C LYS A 286 -8.07 -34.02 5.92
N ASN A 287 -7.11 -33.16 5.57
CA ASN A 287 -6.08 -32.69 6.51
C ASN A 287 -5.53 -31.31 6.10
N ASN A 288 -5.81 -30.28 6.90
CA ASN A 288 -5.47 -28.89 6.61
C ASN A 288 -5.00 -28.17 7.86
N ALA A 289 -4.12 -27.19 7.69
CA ALA A 289 -3.58 -26.37 8.77
C ALA A 289 -3.56 -24.89 8.38
N ILE A 290 -3.82 -24.03 9.37
CA ILE A 290 -3.68 -22.58 9.25
C ILE A 290 -2.20 -22.24 9.50
N ALA A 291 -1.60 -21.40 8.66
CA ALA A 291 -0.24 -20.92 8.88
C ALA A 291 -0.15 -20.03 10.13
N GLU A 292 1.02 -19.97 10.74
CA GLU A 292 1.30 -19.00 11.81
C GLU A 292 1.11 -17.57 11.27
N ARG A 293 0.36 -16.77 12.03
CA ARG A 293 -0.02 -15.40 11.65
C ARG A 293 0.93 -14.38 12.24
N CYS A 294 1.22 -13.33 11.48
CA CYS A 294 1.96 -12.17 11.99
C CYS A 294 0.98 -11.13 12.55
N GLU A 295 1.07 -10.83 13.86
CA GLU A 295 0.19 -9.84 14.49
C GLU A 295 0.39 -8.42 13.94
N ASN A 296 1.64 -7.99 13.77
CA ASN A 296 1.99 -6.70 13.17
C ASN A 296 2.89 -6.86 11.96
N LYS A 297 2.32 -6.60 10.78
CA LYS A 297 3.00 -6.78 9.49
C LYS A 297 3.80 -5.56 9.02
N ILE A 298 3.78 -4.42 9.73
CA ILE A 298 4.38 -3.15 9.23
C ILE A 298 5.88 -3.29 8.97
N LEU A 299 6.65 -3.84 9.90
CA LEU A 299 8.09 -4.03 9.72
C LEU A 299 8.39 -4.95 8.53
N ALA A 300 7.66 -6.06 8.39
CA ALA A 300 7.80 -6.98 7.27
C ALA A 300 7.42 -6.32 5.93
N ALA A 301 6.34 -5.53 5.92
CA ALA A 301 5.86 -4.79 4.76
C ALA A 301 6.93 -3.79 4.27
N LEU A 302 7.44 -2.94 5.16
CA LEU A 302 8.47 -1.94 4.82
C LEU A 302 9.77 -2.58 4.36
N THR A 303 10.20 -3.66 5.02
CA THR A 303 11.39 -4.42 4.59
C THR A 303 11.20 -5.00 3.19
N CYS A 304 10.02 -5.58 2.92
CA CYS A 304 9.67 -6.09 1.60
C CYS A 304 9.64 -4.97 0.54
N ALA A 305 9.02 -3.83 0.84
CA ALA A 305 8.97 -2.69 -0.08
C ALA A 305 10.35 -2.20 -0.48
N ILE A 306 11.25 -1.99 0.49
CA ILE A 306 12.61 -1.53 0.22
C ILE A 306 13.37 -2.56 -0.62
N TYR A 307 13.31 -3.83 -0.22
CA TYR A 307 14.01 -4.90 -0.91
C TYR A 307 13.52 -5.08 -2.35
N GLU A 308 12.21 -5.16 -2.56
CA GLU A 308 11.63 -5.33 -3.89
C GLU A 308 11.81 -4.09 -4.76
N PHE A 309 11.75 -2.88 -4.19
CA PHE A 309 11.99 -1.65 -4.94
C PHE A 309 13.44 -1.56 -5.42
N ASP A 310 14.41 -1.83 -4.53
CA ASP A 310 15.83 -1.89 -4.92
C ASP A 310 16.05 -2.92 -6.04
N ARG A 311 15.53 -4.13 -5.86
CA ARG A 311 15.70 -5.24 -6.82
C ARG A 311 15.05 -4.98 -8.17
N GLN A 312 13.83 -4.44 -8.21
CA GLN A 312 13.07 -4.26 -9.44
C GLN A 312 13.47 -2.99 -10.20
N ILE A 313 13.81 -1.91 -9.50
CA ILE A 313 14.09 -0.60 -10.10
C ILE A 313 15.58 -0.37 -10.32
N PHE A 314 16.45 -0.94 -9.48
CA PHE A 314 17.89 -0.70 -9.51
C PHE A 314 18.71 -1.99 -9.73
N PRO A 315 18.77 -2.53 -10.97
CA PRO A 315 19.52 -3.76 -11.27
C PRO A 315 21.03 -3.63 -11.01
N PHE A 316 21.56 -2.40 -11.03
CA PHE A 316 22.97 -2.11 -10.72
C PHE A 316 23.27 -2.10 -9.22
N LYS A 317 22.24 -2.18 -8.37
CA LYS A 317 22.34 -2.21 -6.92
C LYS A 317 23.13 -0.97 -6.41
N PRO A 318 22.49 0.19 -6.15
CA PRO A 318 23.11 1.40 -5.59
C PRO A 318 23.36 1.35 -4.08
N LYS A 319 24.36 2.09 -3.59
CA LYS A 319 24.39 2.47 -2.16
C LYS A 319 23.18 3.33 -1.82
N TRP A 320 22.63 3.17 -0.62
CA TRP A 320 21.56 3.99 -0.09
C TRP A 320 22.14 5.05 0.83
N VAL A 321 22.02 6.30 0.39
CA VAL A 321 22.51 7.49 1.09
C VAL A 321 21.38 8.05 1.94
N ILE A 322 21.66 8.27 3.22
CA ILE A 322 20.70 8.82 4.17
C ILE A 322 21.28 10.05 4.88
N GLY A 323 20.52 11.14 4.90
CA GLY A 323 20.76 12.23 5.84
C GLY A 323 20.44 11.75 7.25
N LEU A 324 21.46 11.44 8.03
CA LEU A 324 21.31 10.84 9.36
C LEU A 324 21.38 11.94 10.40
N SER A 325 20.23 12.56 10.69
CA SER A 325 20.15 13.66 11.65
C SER A 325 20.33 13.20 13.08
N GLY A 326 19.94 11.95 13.41
CA GLY A 326 19.87 11.46 14.79
C GLY A 326 18.47 11.60 15.40
N GLY A 327 17.52 12.18 14.65
CA GLY A 327 16.09 12.15 14.96
C GLY A 327 15.44 10.83 14.55
N ILE A 328 14.29 10.53 15.15
CA ILE A 328 13.60 9.23 15.06
C ILE A 328 13.38 8.75 13.62
N ASP A 329 12.95 9.62 12.69
CA ASP A 329 12.58 9.22 11.33
C ASP A 329 13.81 8.73 10.54
N SER A 330 14.93 9.46 10.63
CA SER A 330 16.19 9.08 9.98
C SER A 330 16.79 7.79 10.59
N CYS A 331 16.69 7.63 11.91
CA CYS A 331 17.15 6.45 12.63
C CYS A 331 16.35 5.19 12.24
N VAL A 332 15.02 5.31 12.18
CA VAL A 332 14.12 4.25 11.73
C VAL A 332 14.43 3.85 10.29
N ASN A 333 14.57 4.81 9.37
CA ASN A 333 14.88 4.53 7.98
C ASN A 333 16.26 3.90 7.78
N ALA A 334 17.28 4.32 8.52
CA ALA A 334 18.61 3.68 8.49
C ALA A 334 18.50 2.19 8.91
N ALA A 335 17.80 1.92 10.01
CA ALA A 335 17.61 0.55 10.49
C ALA A 335 16.78 -0.32 9.52
N LEU A 336 15.74 0.26 8.89
CA LEU A 336 14.96 -0.40 7.83
C LEU A 336 15.82 -0.75 6.61
N LEU A 337 16.65 0.19 6.14
CA LEU A 337 17.57 -0.05 5.02
C LEU A 337 18.56 -1.19 5.35
N VAL A 338 19.15 -1.18 6.54
CA VAL A 338 20.08 -2.24 6.97
C VAL A 338 19.37 -3.59 7.05
N LYS A 339 18.15 -3.63 7.60
CA LYS A 339 17.34 -4.85 7.66
C LYS A 339 17.01 -5.40 6.27
N ALA A 340 16.72 -4.53 5.30
CA ALA A 340 16.30 -4.92 3.96
C ALA A 340 17.47 -5.29 3.03
N LEU A 341 18.59 -4.55 3.11
CA LEU A 341 19.66 -4.57 2.10
C LEU A 341 21.04 -4.91 2.67
N GLY A 342 21.17 -4.98 3.99
CA GLY A 342 22.46 -5.13 4.68
C GLY A 342 23.18 -3.80 4.92
N ASN A 343 24.09 -3.80 5.89
CA ASN A 343 24.79 -2.60 6.34
C ASN A 343 25.78 -2.03 5.30
N GLU A 344 26.46 -2.88 4.54
CA GLU A 344 27.39 -2.46 3.49
C GLU A 344 26.71 -1.61 2.41
N ARG A 345 25.39 -1.63 2.31
CA ARG A 345 24.62 -0.89 1.31
C ARG A 345 24.11 0.45 1.81
N VAL A 346 24.42 0.85 3.03
CA VAL A 346 23.89 2.06 3.66
C VAL A 346 25.03 2.98 4.09
N ILE A 347 24.92 4.26 3.76
CA ILE A 347 25.89 5.29 4.15
C ILE A 347 25.13 6.48 4.74
N GLY A 348 25.42 6.79 6.00
CA GLY A 348 24.87 7.94 6.71
C GLY A 348 25.72 9.21 6.53
N TYR A 349 25.06 10.34 6.34
CA TYR A 349 25.71 11.66 6.33
C TYR A 349 25.08 12.54 7.41
N ASN A 350 25.88 12.94 8.40
CA ASN A 350 25.50 13.93 9.40
C ASN A 350 26.07 15.30 9.00
N MET A 351 25.17 16.23 8.65
CA MET A 351 25.51 17.55 8.10
C MET A 351 25.11 18.64 9.10
N ALA A 352 25.96 18.84 10.09
CA ALA A 352 25.67 19.65 11.26
C ALA A 352 25.82 21.16 11.02
N THR A 353 25.02 21.93 11.76
CA THR A 353 25.18 23.36 11.99
C THR A 353 25.37 23.62 13.49
N LYS A 354 25.53 24.89 13.87
CA LYS A 354 25.63 25.33 15.26
C LYS A 354 24.37 25.03 16.09
N TYR A 355 23.23 24.81 15.44
CA TYR A 355 21.95 24.51 16.08
C TYR A 355 21.82 23.04 16.50
N ASN A 356 22.64 22.15 15.95
CA ASN A 356 22.54 20.73 16.27
C ASN A 356 23.11 20.42 17.66
N SER A 357 22.29 19.81 18.51
CA SER A 357 22.70 19.43 19.86
C SER A 357 23.73 18.30 19.86
N GLN A 358 24.56 18.24 20.92
CA GLN A 358 25.51 17.14 21.08
C GLN A 358 24.81 15.79 21.21
N MET A 359 23.62 15.77 21.81
CA MET A 359 22.80 14.57 21.97
C MET A 359 22.34 14.01 20.62
N THR A 360 21.84 14.86 19.73
CA THR A 360 21.41 14.47 18.38
C THR A 360 22.56 13.91 17.54
N LYS A 361 23.75 14.55 17.61
CA LYS A 361 24.98 14.05 16.96
C LYS A 361 25.39 12.68 17.52
N ASN A 362 25.34 12.52 18.84
CA ASN A 362 25.68 11.26 19.50
C ASN A 362 24.70 10.14 19.10
N ASN A 363 23.39 10.42 18.99
CA ASN A 363 22.40 9.43 18.56
C ASN A 363 22.70 8.90 17.15
N ALA A 364 23.04 9.78 16.21
CA ALA A 364 23.42 9.37 14.85
C ALA A 364 24.65 8.46 14.84
N ARG A 365 25.69 8.80 15.61
CA ARG A 365 26.93 7.99 15.68
C ARG A 365 26.70 6.65 16.37
N ILE A 366 26.00 6.62 17.50
CA ILE A 366 25.66 5.38 18.23
C ILE A 366 24.86 4.43 17.33
N LEU A 367 23.85 4.94 16.62
CA LEU A 367 23.06 4.11 15.71
C LEU A 367 23.93 3.58 14.56
N ALA A 368 24.80 4.41 13.99
CA ALA A 368 25.69 3.98 12.92
C ALA A 368 26.64 2.87 13.37
N ASP A 369 27.23 3.02 14.56
CA ASP A 369 28.12 2.02 15.17
C ASP A 369 27.38 0.70 15.43
N LYS A 370 26.18 0.77 16.02
CA LYS A 370 25.37 -0.43 16.33
C LYS A 370 24.86 -1.16 15.08
N LEU A 371 24.53 -0.41 14.02
CA LEU A 371 24.14 -0.99 12.73
C LEU A 371 25.34 -1.41 11.87
N ASN A 372 26.57 -1.02 12.27
CA ASN A 372 27.80 -1.19 11.50
C ASN A 372 27.69 -0.61 10.08
N ILE A 373 27.14 0.61 9.97
CA ILE A 373 27.08 1.37 8.72
C ILE A 373 28.15 2.46 8.71
N GLU A 374 28.59 2.84 7.51
CA GLU A 374 29.48 3.98 7.36
C GLU A 374 28.73 5.27 7.68
N ILE A 375 29.34 6.14 8.51
CA ILE A 375 28.85 7.50 8.77
C ILE A 375 29.94 8.51 8.42
N ARG A 376 29.56 9.56 7.69
CA ARG A 376 30.41 10.72 7.40
C ARG A 376 29.82 11.96 8.04
N GLU A 377 30.67 12.69 8.76
CA GLU A 377 30.26 13.86 9.53
C GLU A 377 30.96 15.10 8.97
N GLY A 378 30.18 16.17 8.80
CA GLY A 378 30.68 17.44 8.29
C GLY A 378 29.79 18.61 8.70
N SER A 379 30.27 19.82 8.50
CA SER A 379 29.49 21.04 8.74
C SER A 379 29.15 21.75 7.45
N ILE A 380 27.93 22.29 7.38
CA ILE A 380 27.44 23.05 6.22
C ILE A 380 27.58 24.57 6.40
N GLU A 381 28.12 25.04 7.54
CA GLU A 381 28.16 26.48 7.87
C GLU A 381 28.88 27.30 6.80
N ASN A 382 30.02 26.85 6.30
CA ASN A 382 30.75 27.56 5.25
C ASN A 382 29.92 27.73 3.96
N ILE A 383 29.09 26.74 3.63
CA ILE A 383 28.21 26.79 2.45
C ILE A 383 27.01 27.70 2.72
N ASN A 384 26.47 27.68 3.94
CA ASN A 384 25.45 28.63 4.38
C ASN A 384 25.97 30.07 4.23
N ASP A 385 27.12 30.39 4.81
CA ASP A 385 27.73 31.72 4.78
C ASP A 385 28.03 32.18 3.35
N ALA A 386 28.56 31.30 2.51
CA ALA A 386 28.78 31.59 1.09
C ALA A 386 27.46 31.87 0.34
N THR A 387 26.39 31.14 0.67
CA THR A 387 25.05 31.37 0.11
C THR A 387 24.51 32.74 0.53
N LEU A 388 24.61 33.08 1.82
CA LEU A 388 24.19 34.37 2.33
C LEU A 388 24.97 35.53 1.72
N THR A 389 26.29 35.39 1.61
CA THR A 389 27.16 36.37 0.94
C THR A 389 26.76 36.55 -0.52
N THR A 390 26.42 35.45 -1.21
CA THR A 390 25.93 35.52 -2.59
C THR A 390 24.61 36.27 -2.68
N MET A 391 23.68 36.05 -1.75
CA MET A 391 22.39 36.76 -1.71
C MET A 391 22.56 38.26 -1.47
N GLN A 392 23.56 38.68 -0.66
CA GLN A 392 23.88 40.09 -0.45
C GLN A 392 24.25 40.80 -1.77
N ASN A 393 24.94 40.11 -2.70
CA ASN A 393 25.26 40.66 -4.02
C ASN A 393 24.02 40.95 -4.87
N TYR A 394 22.86 40.38 -4.53
CA TYR A 394 21.57 40.68 -5.16
C TYR A 394 20.74 41.72 -4.39
N GLY A 395 21.33 42.38 -3.39
CA GLY A 395 20.69 43.42 -2.59
C GLY A 395 19.92 42.90 -1.37
N TYR A 396 20.07 41.62 -1.00
CA TYR A 396 19.44 41.04 0.20
C TYR A 396 20.38 41.08 1.41
N GLU A 397 20.61 42.27 1.95
CA GLU A 397 21.44 42.47 3.15
C GLU A 397 20.64 42.16 4.43
N ASN A 398 20.94 41.05 5.12
CA ASN A 398 20.46 40.71 6.48
C ASN A 398 18.94 40.91 6.76
N THR A 399 18.10 40.87 5.72
CA THR A 399 16.68 41.27 5.78
C THR A 399 15.73 40.11 5.45
N TYR A 400 16.12 38.90 5.85
CA TYR A 400 15.33 37.69 5.63
C TYR A 400 14.90 37.08 6.96
N ASP A 401 13.65 36.63 7.00
CA ASP A 401 13.06 35.95 8.16
C ASP A 401 13.83 34.65 8.48
N SER A 402 13.78 34.24 9.74
CA SER A 402 14.23 32.94 10.25
C SER A 402 13.88 31.77 9.32
N LEU A 403 12.65 31.74 8.79
CA LEU A 403 12.20 30.70 7.88
C LEU A 403 13.01 30.62 6.57
N VAL A 404 13.49 31.75 6.03
CA VAL A 404 14.32 31.75 4.83
C VAL A 404 15.65 31.05 5.12
N TYR A 405 16.25 31.35 6.27
CA TYR A 405 17.51 30.75 6.69
C TYR A 405 17.36 29.24 6.99
N GLU A 406 16.27 28.84 7.67
CA GLU A 406 15.92 27.42 7.88
C GLU A 406 15.81 26.66 6.54
N ASN A 407 15.10 27.24 5.56
CA ASN A 407 14.96 26.65 4.23
C ASN A 407 16.28 26.56 3.44
N ILE A 408 17.18 27.56 3.59
CA ILE A 408 18.51 27.52 2.96
C ILE A 408 19.32 26.34 3.49
N GLN A 409 19.37 26.16 4.82
CA GLN A 409 20.06 25.03 5.44
C GLN A 409 19.51 23.69 4.94
N ALA A 410 18.19 23.53 4.88
CA ALA A 410 17.58 22.30 4.38
C ALA A 410 17.91 22.03 2.90
N ARG A 411 17.87 23.04 2.03
CA ARG A 411 18.24 22.91 0.60
C ARG A 411 19.71 22.57 0.40
N ILE A 412 20.60 23.14 1.21
CA ILE A 412 22.03 22.80 1.15
C ILE A 412 22.26 21.33 1.53
N ARG A 413 21.56 20.82 2.55
CA ARG A 413 21.60 19.39 2.89
C ARG A 413 21.09 18.52 1.74
N GLY A 414 19.97 18.89 1.11
CA GLY A 414 19.44 18.18 -0.05
C GLY A 414 20.40 18.17 -1.25
N HIS A 415 21.03 19.33 -1.52
CA HIS A 415 22.06 19.48 -2.55
C HIS A 415 23.25 18.56 -2.28
N LEU A 416 23.80 18.59 -1.07
CA LEU A 416 24.95 17.76 -0.69
C LEU A 416 24.63 16.26 -0.74
N LEU A 417 23.47 15.82 -0.24
CA LEU A 417 23.05 14.41 -0.35
C LEU A 417 22.97 13.95 -1.80
N SER A 418 22.52 14.83 -2.71
CA SER A 418 22.49 14.55 -4.15
C SER A 418 23.89 14.40 -4.75
N SER A 419 24.82 15.27 -4.34
CA SER A 419 26.22 15.15 -4.73
C SER A 419 26.88 13.90 -4.16
N PHE A 420 26.64 13.57 -2.90
CA PHE A 420 27.17 12.38 -2.24
C PHE A 420 26.60 11.10 -2.86
N ALA A 421 25.30 11.04 -3.12
CA ALA A 421 24.70 9.92 -3.84
C ALA A 421 25.35 9.73 -5.22
N SER A 422 25.65 10.81 -5.93
CA SER A 422 26.35 10.71 -7.23
C SER A 422 27.78 10.13 -7.07
N ILE A 423 28.53 10.56 -6.05
CA ILE A 423 29.88 10.04 -5.76
C ILE A 423 29.83 8.56 -5.39
N GLU A 424 28.86 8.15 -4.57
CA GLU A 424 28.70 6.78 -4.08
C GLU A 424 28.03 5.83 -5.10
N ASN A 425 27.70 6.33 -6.31
CA ASN A 425 26.83 5.63 -7.28
C ASN A 425 25.54 5.12 -6.61
N GLY A 426 24.98 5.96 -5.74
CA GLY A 426 23.89 5.67 -4.84
C GLY A 426 22.59 6.40 -5.15
N VAL A 427 21.58 6.15 -4.32
CA VAL A 427 20.28 6.81 -4.30
C VAL A 427 19.95 7.28 -2.90
N ILE A 428 19.09 8.29 -2.79
CA ILE A 428 18.74 8.91 -1.50
C ILE A 428 17.44 8.32 -0.97
N ILE A 429 17.36 8.03 0.33
CA ILE A 429 16.10 7.71 1.01
C ILE A 429 15.43 8.99 1.55
N ASN A 430 14.10 9.08 1.43
CA ASN A 430 13.34 10.16 2.04
C ASN A 430 12.89 9.80 3.46
N ASN A 431 13.06 10.72 4.40
CA ASN A 431 12.77 10.54 5.82
C ASN A 431 11.42 11.09 6.29
N ALA A 432 10.58 11.60 5.39
CA ALA A 432 9.34 12.23 5.82
C ALA A 432 8.31 11.19 6.30
N ASN A 433 7.68 11.44 7.44
CA ASN A 433 6.51 10.67 7.90
C ASN A 433 5.19 11.25 7.35
N LYS A 434 4.08 10.55 7.57
CA LYS A 434 2.77 10.90 7.02
C LYS A 434 2.28 12.29 7.43
N ILE A 435 2.61 12.75 8.63
CA ILE A 435 2.15 14.06 9.13
C ILE A 435 2.95 15.17 8.47
N GLU A 436 4.26 15.00 8.30
CA GLU A 436 5.10 15.93 7.55
C GLU A 436 4.67 16.01 6.09
N VAL A 437 4.37 14.86 5.46
CA VAL A 437 3.80 14.79 4.11
C VAL A 437 2.47 15.55 4.06
N ALA A 438 1.56 15.27 5.00
CA ALA A 438 0.24 15.89 5.05
C ALA A 438 0.32 17.41 5.14
N LEU A 439 1.12 17.93 6.06
CA LEU A 439 1.22 19.37 6.30
C LEU A 439 2.17 20.08 5.33
N GLY A 440 2.90 19.32 4.51
CA GLY A 440 4.02 19.83 3.74
C GLY A 440 5.07 20.47 4.64
N TYR A 441 5.28 19.88 5.82
CA TYR A 441 6.28 20.29 6.80
C TYR A 441 7.66 19.79 6.36
N CYS A 442 8.07 20.29 5.21
CA CYS A 442 9.34 20.02 4.57
C CYS A 442 9.74 21.23 3.72
N THR A 443 11.03 21.33 3.46
CA THR A 443 11.61 22.25 2.48
C THR A 443 11.68 21.55 1.13
N LEU A 444 10.96 22.08 0.13
CA LEU A 444 11.08 21.58 -1.23
C LEU A 444 12.54 21.62 -1.69
N TYR A 445 12.99 20.49 -2.23
CA TYR A 445 14.35 20.25 -2.71
C TYR A 445 15.43 20.26 -1.61
N GLY A 446 15.01 20.29 -0.34
CA GLY A 446 15.86 20.03 0.81
C GLY A 446 15.66 18.61 1.31
N ASP A 447 14.93 18.48 2.42
CA ASP A 447 14.55 17.24 3.10
C ASP A 447 13.41 16.47 2.41
N SER A 448 12.74 17.06 1.40
CA SER A 448 11.69 16.40 0.64
C SER A 448 12.18 15.45 -0.46
N ILE A 449 13.50 15.32 -0.66
CA ILE A 449 14.09 14.52 -1.76
C ILE A 449 14.21 13.04 -1.41
N GLY A 450 14.30 12.18 -2.42
CA GLY A 450 14.56 10.75 -2.28
C GLY A 450 14.13 9.93 -3.50
N ALA A 451 14.48 8.65 -3.52
CA ALA A 451 14.01 7.67 -4.50
C ALA A 451 12.70 7.00 -4.06
N ILE A 452 12.49 6.89 -2.75
CA ILE A 452 11.29 6.33 -2.09
C ILE A 452 11.15 6.98 -0.71
N SER A 453 9.91 7.09 -0.22
CA SER A 453 9.58 7.48 1.15
C SER A 453 8.92 6.29 1.87
N PRO A 454 9.71 5.44 2.58
CA PRO A 454 9.17 4.22 3.19
C PRO A 454 8.14 4.52 4.29
N ILE A 455 8.44 5.48 5.16
CA ILE A 455 7.58 5.84 6.30
C ILE A 455 6.59 6.97 5.99
N GLY A 456 6.48 7.41 4.73
CA GLY A 456 5.59 8.50 4.31
C GLY A 456 4.10 8.22 4.48
N ASP A 457 3.71 6.97 4.75
CA ASP A 457 2.34 6.58 5.12
C ASP A 457 2.21 6.10 6.58
N LEU A 458 3.24 6.35 7.40
CA LEU A 458 3.18 6.15 8.85
C LEU A 458 2.99 7.46 9.59
N SER A 459 2.02 7.50 10.49
CA SER A 459 1.90 8.54 11.51
C SER A 459 3.13 8.53 12.43
N LYS A 460 3.39 9.63 13.15
CA LYS A 460 4.53 9.71 14.08
C LYS A 460 4.42 8.67 15.19
N VAL A 461 3.20 8.45 15.70
CA VAL A 461 2.89 7.39 16.68
C VAL A 461 3.27 6.01 16.15
N GLN A 462 3.00 5.74 14.87
CA GLN A 462 3.38 4.48 14.23
C GLN A 462 4.89 4.37 14.00
N VAL A 463 5.59 5.47 13.74
CA VAL A 463 7.06 5.51 13.66
C VAL A 463 7.70 5.16 15.01
N PHE A 464 7.14 5.63 16.13
CA PHE A 464 7.59 5.25 17.48
C PHE A 464 7.44 3.75 17.75
N GLU A 465 6.30 3.18 17.36
CA GLU A 465 6.05 1.75 17.49
C GLU A 465 7.01 0.93 16.61
N LEU A 466 7.25 1.38 15.39
CA LEU A 466 8.21 0.75 14.48
C LEU A 466 9.65 0.79 15.04
N ALA A 467 10.04 1.87 15.72
CA ALA A 467 11.35 1.96 16.38
C ALA A 467 11.52 0.89 17.47
N LYS A 468 10.47 0.61 18.25
CA LYS A 468 10.49 -0.49 19.23
C LYS A 468 10.66 -1.85 18.56
N GLN A 469 9.91 -2.11 17.48
CA GLN A 469 10.01 -3.36 16.72
C GLN A 469 11.39 -3.55 16.08
N LEU A 470 12.03 -2.46 15.64
CA LEU A 470 13.38 -2.50 15.12
C LEU A 470 14.38 -2.85 16.23
N ASN A 471 14.29 -2.19 17.40
CA ASN A 471 15.13 -2.54 18.55
C ASN A 471 14.97 -4.01 18.96
N GLU A 472 13.74 -4.52 18.99
CA GLU A 472 13.45 -5.94 19.26
C GLU A 472 14.06 -6.86 18.19
N TYR A 473 13.93 -6.52 16.90
CA TYR A 473 14.49 -7.29 15.80
C TYR A 473 16.01 -7.38 15.86
N PHE A 474 16.69 -6.27 16.19
CA PHE A 474 18.15 -6.24 16.31
C PHE A 474 18.64 -6.76 17.68
N GLY A 475 17.75 -6.99 18.64
CA GLY A 475 18.10 -7.47 19.98
C GLY A 475 18.92 -6.47 20.81
N ASP A 476 18.89 -5.19 20.43
CA ASP A 476 19.63 -4.09 21.06
C ASP A 476 18.88 -2.76 20.87
N GLU A 477 19.15 -1.79 21.73
CA GLU A 477 18.66 -0.42 21.60
C GLU A 477 19.45 0.33 20.52
N ILE A 478 19.22 -0.03 19.26
CA ILE A 478 19.86 0.63 18.11
C ILE A 478 19.31 2.04 17.89
N ILE A 479 18.04 2.25 18.21
CA ILE A 479 17.35 3.54 18.18
C ILE A 479 17.10 3.93 19.64
N SER A 480 17.65 5.08 20.05
CA SER A 480 17.56 5.59 21.43
C SER A 480 16.11 5.67 21.91
N LYS A 481 15.84 5.12 23.09
CA LYS A 481 14.53 5.26 23.76
C LYS A 481 14.20 6.70 24.10
N SER A 482 15.20 7.59 24.21
CA SER A 482 14.96 9.01 24.46
C SER A 482 14.16 9.71 23.35
N LEU A 483 14.15 9.14 22.14
CA LEU A 483 13.40 9.61 20.96
C LEU A 483 11.95 9.12 20.93
N ILE A 484 11.56 8.26 21.88
CA ILE A 484 10.24 7.65 21.96
C ILE A 484 9.56 8.18 23.23
N PRO A 485 8.36 8.78 23.15
CA PRO A 485 7.67 9.26 24.33
C PRO A 485 7.13 8.10 25.18
N GLU A 486 7.01 8.34 26.47
CA GLU A 486 6.19 7.52 27.36
C GLU A 486 4.79 8.13 27.47
N VAL A 487 3.76 7.29 27.36
CA VAL A 487 2.36 7.68 27.52
C VAL A 487 1.82 6.99 28.75
N ILE A 488 1.44 7.77 29.77
CA ILE A 488 0.93 7.27 31.05
C ILE A 488 -0.29 8.11 31.41
N ASP A 489 -1.43 7.48 31.70
CA ASP A 489 -2.67 8.15 32.08
C ASP A 489 -3.04 9.34 31.18
N ASP A 490 -2.97 9.13 29.85
CA ASP A 490 -3.28 10.13 28.82
C ASP A 490 -2.35 11.36 28.77
N GLU A 491 -1.20 11.31 29.46
CA GLU A 491 -0.14 12.32 29.43
C GLU A 491 1.07 11.85 28.61
N ILE A 492 1.69 12.77 27.85
CA ILE A 492 2.88 12.47 27.04
C ILE A 492 4.13 13.02 27.73
N TYR A 493 5.07 12.13 28.03
CA TYR A 493 6.36 12.45 28.64
C TYR A 493 7.49 12.34 27.62
N TRP A 494 8.11 13.47 27.31
CA TRP A 494 9.22 13.56 26.37
C TRP A 494 10.57 13.67 27.09
N GLN A 495 11.51 12.78 26.75
CA GLN A 495 12.92 13.01 27.05
C GLN A 495 13.56 13.89 25.98
N MET A 496 13.27 13.60 24.71
CA MET A 496 13.68 14.40 23.57
C MET A 496 12.50 14.54 22.59
N PRO A 497 11.80 15.69 22.58
CA PRO A 497 10.69 15.91 21.65
C PRO A 497 11.19 16.06 20.19
N PRO A 498 10.35 15.72 19.19
CA PRO A 498 10.68 15.94 17.77
C PRO A 498 10.99 17.41 17.45
N SER A 499 12.08 17.62 16.70
CA SER A 499 12.56 18.94 16.29
C SER A 499 13.40 18.85 15.00
N ALA A 500 13.31 19.87 14.15
CA ALA A 500 14.16 20.04 12.97
C ALA A 500 15.56 20.62 13.28
N GLU A 501 15.81 21.16 14.49
CA GLU A 501 17.09 21.79 14.90
C GLU A 501 17.69 22.77 13.84
N LEU A 502 16.86 23.60 13.21
CA LEU A 502 17.29 24.61 12.22
C LEU A 502 17.47 26.02 12.81
N LYS A 503 16.96 26.23 14.03
CA LYS A 503 17.12 27.42 14.85
C LYS A 503 17.15 27.06 16.34
N ASP A 504 17.54 28.03 17.18
CA ASP A 504 17.62 27.84 18.63
C ASP A 504 16.25 27.48 19.24
N GLU A 505 16.24 26.49 20.14
CA GLU A 505 15.07 26.02 20.90
C GLU A 505 13.83 25.65 20.05
N GLN A 506 14.05 25.18 18.81
CA GLN A 506 12.98 24.78 17.90
C GLN A 506 12.28 23.50 18.37
N LEU A 507 10.94 23.50 18.32
CA LEU A 507 10.09 22.31 18.41
C LEU A 507 9.17 22.24 17.20
N ASP A 508 8.79 21.03 16.81
CA ASP A 508 7.80 20.83 15.76
C ASP A 508 6.41 21.30 16.24
N PRO A 509 5.63 22.01 15.41
CA PRO A 509 4.33 22.55 15.82
C PRO A 509 3.21 21.49 15.89
N MET A 510 3.49 20.26 15.45
CA MET A 510 2.52 19.18 15.42
C MET A 510 2.15 18.71 16.83
N LYS A 511 0.84 18.58 17.06
CA LYS A 511 0.26 17.96 18.25
C LYS A 511 0.16 16.46 18.03
N TRP A 512 1.25 15.73 18.30
CA TRP A 512 1.34 14.28 18.12
C TRP A 512 0.20 13.55 18.85
N TYR A 513 -0.21 12.39 18.33
CA TYR A 513 -1.42 11.63 18.72
C TYR A 513 -2.75 12.29 18.32
N TYR A 514 -2.89 13.61 18.47
CA TYR A 514 -4.08 14.36 18.04
C TYR A 514 -4.10 14.58 16.52
N HIS A 515 -3.09 15.25 15.96
CA HIS A 515 -2.98 15.48 14.51
C HIS A 515 -2.79 14.17 13.75
N ASP A 516 -2.08 13.20 14.32
CA ASP A 516 -1.98 11.84 13.78
C ASP A 516 -3.37 11.24 13.50
N TYR A 517 -4.26 11.31 14.48
CA TYR A 517 -5.60 10.74 14.36
C TYR A 517 -6.47 11.52 13.37
N ILE A 518 -6.46 12.86 13.42
CA ILE A 518 -7.27 13.67 12.49
C ILE A 518 -6.84 13.44 11.05
N ILE A 519 -5.53 13.47 10.76
CA ILE A 519 -5.03 13.21 9.41
C ILE A 519 -5.41 11.80 8.95
N GLN A 520 -5.27 10.79 9.82
CA GLN A 520 -5.67 9.43 9.49
C GLN A 520 -7.18 9.34 9.19
N MET A 521 -8.03 9.96 10.01
CA MET A 521 -9.48 10.00 9.83
C MET A 521 -9.88 10.67 8.50
N LEU A 522 -9.25 11.79 8.15
CA LEU A 522 -9.54 12.52 6.91
C LEU A 522 -9.15 11.72 5.66
N LEU A 523 -8.15 10.84 5.77
CA LEU A 523 -7.59 10.11 4.63
C LEU A 523 -8.10 8.69 4.47
N ASP A 524 -8.39 7.98 5.56
CA ASP A 524 -8.79 6.57 5.50
C ASP A 524 -10.09 6.39 4.72
N TYR A 525 -10.06 5.52 3.71
CA TYR A 525 -11.19 5.28 2.83
C TYR A 525 -12.27 4.39 3.48
N PRO A 526 -13.57 4.76 3.42
CA PRO A 526 -14.09 6.02 2.88
C PRO A 526 -13.72 7.21 3.77
N THR A 527 -13.26 8.31 3.16
CA THR A 527 -12.68 9.48 3.85
C THR A 527 -13.62 10.08 4.89
N GLY A 528 -13.06 10.51 6.02
CA GLY A 528 -13.82 11.18 7.09
C GLY A 528 -14.46 12.50 6.66
N ASN A 529 -15.49 12.90 7.41
CA ASN A 529 -16.20 14.16 7.20
C ASN A 529 -15.85 15.16 8.32
N ILE A 530 -15.30 16.31 7.96
CA ILE A 530 -14.91 17.34 8.93
C ILE A 530 -16.09 17.96 9.68
N GLU A 531 -17.26 18.08 9.06
CA GLU A 531 -18.46 18.60 9.71
C GLU A 531 -18.93 17.64 10.82
N LYS A 532 -18.81 16.31 10.60
CA LYS A 532 -19.08 15.32 11.65
C LYS A 532 -18.12 15.41 12.82
N LEU A 533 -16.85 15.78 12.58
CA LEU A 533 -15.90 16.04 13.66
C LEU A 533 -16.35 17.24 14.51
N LEU A 534 -16.79 18.33 13.87
CA LEU A 534 -17.33 19.50 14.58
C LEU A 534 -18.63 19.17 15.34
N GLU A 535 -19.53 18.39 14.74
CA GLU A 535 -20.74 17.89 15.41
C GLU A 535 -20.39 17.08 16.65
N SER A 536 -19.43 16.16 16.54
CA SER A 536 -18.97 15.35 17.69
C SER A 536 -18.34 16.18 18.80
N TYR A 537 -17.75 17.34 18.46
CA TYR A 537 -17.25 18.29 19.45
C TYR A 537 -18.40 18.98 20.18
N LEU A 538 -19.43 19.41 19.45
CA LEU A 538 -20.60 20.10 20.01
C LEU A 538 -21.46 19.18 20.90
N ASP A 539 -21.61 17.92 20.54
CA ASP A 539 -22.42 16.94 21.31
C ASP A 539 -21.61 16.20 22.39
N GLY A 540 -20.28 16.40 22.43
CA GLY A 540 -19.38 15.82 23.41
C GLY A 540 -18.94 14.38 23.11
N THR A 541 -19.45 13.74 22.06
CA THR A 541 -19.07 12.36 21.69
C THR A 541 -17.61 12.25 21.26
N ILE A 542 -16.97 13.37 20.85
CA ILE A 542 -15.53 13.41 20.53
C ILE A 542 -14.66 12.96 21.71
N TYR A 543 -15.12 13.18 22.95
CA TYR A 543 -14.39 12.85 24.17
C TYR A 543 -14.46 11.37 24.56
N GLU A 544 -15.43 10.63 24.02
CA GLU A 544 -15.57 9.19 24.20
C GLU A 544 -14.66 8.39 23.24
N GLY A 545 -14.20 9.07 22.18
CA GLY A 545 -13.33 8.50 21.17
C GLY A 545 -11.83 8.67 21.46
N PRO A 546 -10.98 8.18 20.55
CA PRO A 546 -9.52 8.23 20.68
C PRO A 546 -8.92 9.65 20.65
N LEU A 547 -9.72 10.69 20.34
CA LEU A 547 -9.30 12.09 20.40
C LEU A 547 -9.46 12.70 21.79
N GLY A 548 -10.38 12.20 22.62
CA GLY A 548 -10.73 12.79 23.90
C GLY A 548 -9.55 13.06 24.84
N PRO A 549 -8.69 12.07 25.09
CA PRO A 549 -7.45 12.25 25.85
C PRO A 549 -6.59 13.42 25.35
N TRP A 550 -6.38 13.49 24.02
CA TRP A 550 -5.45 14.43 23.42
C TRP A 550 -6.02 15.84 23.31
N ILE A 551 -7.34 15.98 23.15
CA ILE A 551 -8.00 17.29 23.23
C ILE A 551 -7.72 17.92 24.59
N LYS A 552 -7.83 17.15 25.67
CA LYS A 552 -7.53 17.62 27.03
C LYS A 552 -6.05 17.95 27.22
N TYR A 553 -5.17 17.02 26.86
CA TYR A 553 -3.72 17.19 26.99
C TYR A 553 -3.22 18.48 26.32
N TYR A 554 -3.72 18.80 25.13
CA TYR A 554 -3.33 20.00 24.39
C TYR A 554 -4.16 21.25 24.72
N GLY A 555 -5.06 21.21 25.70
CA GLY A 555 -5.90 22.35 26.11
C GLY A 555 -6.91 22.78 25.04
N LEU A 556 -7.35 21.85 24.20
CA LEU A 556 -8.30 22.07 23.11
C LEU A 556 -9.76 21.88 23.53
N ASP A 557 -10.05 21.79 24.84
CA ASP A 557 -11.42 21.69 25.36
C ASP A 557 -12.22 23.00 25.23
N ASN A 558 -11.54 24.11 24.96
CA ASN A 558 -12.18 25.39 24.68
C ASN A 558 -12.37 25.58 23.16
N GLY A 559 -13.56 26.05 22.77
CA GLY A 559 -13.95 26.12 21.37
C GLY A 559 -13.03 27.00 20.51
N ILE A 560 -12.43 28.05 21.09
CA ILE A 560 -11.50 28.93 20.39
C ILE A 560 -10.23 28.17 20.01
N SER A 561 -9.52 27.57 20.97
CA SER A 561 -8.28 26.84 20.70
C SER A 561 -8.50 25.63 19.81
N PHE A 562 -9.62 24.92 19.95
CA PHE A 562 -9.98 23.81 19.07
C PHE A 562 -10.11 24.27 17.61
N ILE A 563 -10.88 25.32 17.35
CA ILE A 563 -11.10 25.85 16.00
C ILE A 563 -9.81 26.45 15.42
N GLU A 564 -9.03 27.18 16.20
CA GLU A 564 -7.75 27.74 15.75
C GLU A 564 -6.76 26.66 15.32
N ASP A 565 -6.61 25.60 16.13
CA ASP A 565 -5.73 24.48 15.79
C ASP A 565 -6.23 23.67 14.60
N LEU A 566 -7.53 23.39 14.55
CA LEU A 566 -8.13 22.64 13.46
C LEU A 566 -8.01 23.41 12.13
N GLU A 567 -8.28 24.72 12.14
CA GLU A 567 -8.09 25.54 10.93
C GLU A 567 -6.62 25.67 10.55
N TRP A 568 -5.69 25.74 11.50
CA TRP A 568 -4.26 25.67 11.21
C TRP A 568 -3.92 24.36 10.48
N LEU A 569 -4.37 23.22 11.01
CA LEU A 569 -4.12 21.90 10.45
C LEU A 569 -4.66 21.78 9.02
N LEU A 570 -5.93 22.15 8.82
CA LEU A 570 -6.60 22.05 7.52
C LEU A 570 -5.97 23.00 6.49
N ASN A 571 -5.68 24.25 6.88
CA ASN A 571 -5.02 25.20 5.98
C ASN A 571 -3.62 24.72 5.56
N LYS A 572 -2.85 24.12 6.47
CA LYS A 572 -1.55 23.53 6.14
C LYS A 572 -1.69 22.32 5.24
N MET A 573 -2.62 21.41 5.55
CA MET A 573 -2.85 20.20 4.76
C MET A 573 -3.23 20.54 3.31
N TYR A 574 -4.29 21.32 3.12
CA TYR A 574 -4.78 21.68 1.78
C TYR A 574 -3.84 22.66 1.05
N GLY A 575 -3.16 23.57 1.76
CA GLY A 575 -2.18 24.48 1.16
C GLY A 575 -0.90 23.80 0.65
N SER A 576 -0.63 22.55 1.06
CA SER A 576 0.63 21.85 0.79
C SER A 576 0.58 20.79 -0.32
N VAL A 577 -0.53 20.68 -1.06
CA VAL A 577 -0.69 19.71 -2.16
C VAL A 577 0.45 19.80 -3.18
N PHE A 578 0.87 21.02 -3.53
CA PHE A 578 1.96 21.25 -4.49
C PHE A 578 3.30 20.65 -4.04
N LYS A 579 3.52 20.52 -2.73
CA LYS A 579 4.70 19.84 -2.18
C LYS A 579 4.54 18.33 -2.27
N ARG A 580 3.39 17.79 -1.87
CA ARG A 580 3.09 16.35 -1.93
C ARG A 580 3.22 15.77 -3.34
N ILE A 581 2.76 16.50 -4.35
CA ILE A 581 2.90 16.11 -5.76
C ILE A 581 4.38 15.90 -6.15
N GLN A 582 5.32 16.60 -5.51
CA GLN A 582 6.75 16.52 -5.80
C GLN A 582 7.50 15.54 -4.90
N MET A 583 6.84 14.95 -3.90
CA MET A 583 7.46 13.94 -3.04
C MET A 583 7.72 12.64 -3.80
N PRO A 584 8.74 11.87 -3.37
CA PRO A 584 9.02 10.56 -3.92
C PRO A 584 7.88 9.56 -3.68
N PRO A 585 7.89 8.41 -4.36
CA PRO A 585 6.88 7.39 -4.18
C PRO A 585 6.76 6.95 -2.71
N ILE A 586 5.53 6.86 -2.21
CA ILE A 586 5.23 6.49 -0.82
C ILE A 586 4.83 5.01 -0.74
N VAL A 587 5.35 4.27 0.24
CA VAL A 587 4.91 2.90 0.51
C VAL A 587 3.53 2.91 1.15
N VAL A 588 2.56 2.24 0.53
CA VAL A 588 1.16 2.19 1.00
C VAL A 588 1.03 1.19 2.13
N LEU A 589 0.55 1.66 3.28
CA LEU A 589 0.33 0.86 4.49
C LEU A 589 -1.07 1.08 5.07
N SER A 590 -1.72 2.20 4.78
CA SER A 590 -3.07 2.56 5.22
C SER A 590 -4.07 2.56 4.05
N ARG A 591 -5.35 2.81 4.36
CA ARG A 591 -6.40 2.95 3.33
C ARG A 591 -6.52 4.40 2.83
N GLY A 592 -5.42 5.12 2.74
CA GLY A 592 -5.41 6.55 2.43
C GLY A 592 -3.99 7.11 2.41
N ALA A 593 -3.10 6.48 1.65
CA ALA A 593 -1.76 7.02 1.42
C ALA A 593 -1.84 8.23 0.48
N PHE A 594 -0.94 9.21 0.64
CA PHE A 594 -0.84 10.28 -0.36
C PHE A 594 -0.30 9.74 -1.69
N GLY A 595 -0.72 10.33 -2.81
CA GLY A 595 -0.28 9.95 -4.16
C GLY A 595 -1.43 9.55 -5.08
N SER A 596 -1.34 8.38 -5.70
CA SER A 596 -2.44 7.79 -6.49
C SER A 596 -3.55 7.22 -5.61
N ASP A 597 -3.25 6.85 -4.36
CA ASP A 597 -4.20 6.27 -3.41
C ASP A 597 -5.21 7.32 -2.91
N TYR A 598 -4.72 8.46 -2.41
CA TYR A 598 -5.52 9.67 -2.15
C TYR A 598 -5.24 10.72 -3.23
N ARG A 599 -6.17 10.85 -4.19
CA ARG A 599 -6.04 11.76 -5.33
C ARG A 599 -6.51 13.16 -4.96
N GLU A 600 -5.62 14.14 -5.16
CA GLU A 600 -5.85 15.52 -4.73
C GLU A 600 -5.76 16.51 -5.88
N SER A 601 -6.60 17.54 -5.82
CA SER A 601 -6.44 18.77 -6.59
C SER A 601 -5.70 19.81 -5.76
N GLN A 602 -4.94 20.70 -6.39
CA GLN A 602 -4.25 21.80 -5.72
C GLN A 602 -5.25 22.91 -5.34
N LEU A 603 -5.99 22.68 -4.26
CA LEU A 603 -7.02 23.57 -3.73
C LEU A 603 -6.67 23.96 -2.29
N GLY A 604 -7.01 25.19 -1.89
CA GLY A 604 -6.98 25.58 -0.48
C GLY A 604 -8.11 24.93 0.32
N PHE A 605 -8.08 25.07 1.64
CA PHE A 605 -9.16 24.57 2.49
C PHE A 605 -10.46 25.33 2.20
N LEU A 606 -11.48 24.61 1.71
CA LEU A 606 -12.80 25.16 1.44
C LEU A 606 -13.70 25.02 2.67
N LYS A 607 -14.19 26.15 3.19
CA LYS A 607 -15.18 26.18 4.27
C LYS A 607 -16.58 26.23 3.68
N THR A 608 -17.38 25.21 3.95
CA THR A 608 -18.80 25.16 3.55
C THR A 608 -19.63 26.06 4.46
N SER A 609 -20.86 26.38 4.05
CA SER A 609 -21.82 27.08 4.92
C SER A 609 -22.14 26.30 6.20
N THR A 610 -22.20 24.97 6.11
CA THR A 610 -22.39 24.09 7.26
C THR A 610 -21.19 24.15 8.22
N TYR A 611 -19.96 24.08 7.69
CA TYR A 611 -18.75 24.24 8.49
C TYR A 611 -18.75 25.57 9.25
N GLU A 612 -19.02 26.69 8.57
CA GLU A 612 -19.06 28.01 9.21
C GLU A 612 -20.15 28.10 10.29
N ALA A 613 -21.32 27.50 10.08
CA ALA A 613 -22.38 27.46 11.08
C ALA A 613 -21.99 26.61 12.32
N LEU A 614 -21.35 25.46 12.12
CA LEU A 614 -20.86 24.61 13.21
C LEU A 614 -19.74 25.29 13.98
N LYS A 615 -18.79 25.91 13.26
CA LYS A 615 -17.72 26.73 13.85
C LYS A 615 -18.28 27.83 14.75
N LEU A 616 -19.27 28.60 14.29
CA LEU A 616 -19.87 29.67 15.09
C LEU A 616 -20.52 29.15 16.38
N LYS A 617 -21.12 27.96 16.35
CA LYS A 617 -21.66 27.30 17.56
C LYS A 617 -20.54 26.91 18.52
N ILE A 618 -19.45 26.33 18.02
CA ILE A 618 -18.31 25.93 18.85
C ILE A 618 -17.64 27.16 19.50
N LEU A 619 -17.50 28.26 18.75
CA LEU A 619 -16.96 29.51 19.29
C LEU A 619 -17.86 30.19 20.32
N SER A 620 -19.11 29.73 20.46
CA SER A 620 -20.05 30.22 21.48
C SER A 620 -20.12 29.36 22.75
N LEU A 621 -19.41 28.22 22.77
CA LEU A 621 -19.16 27.41 23.97
C LEU A 621 -18.05 28.06 24.81
#